data_AF-A0A7R9T5T5-F1
#
_entry.id   AF-A0A7R9T5T5-F1
#
_cell.length_a   1.000
_cell.length_b   1.000
_cell.length_c   1.000
_cell.angle_alpha   90.00
_cell.angle_beta   90.00
_cell.angle_gamma   90.00
#
_symmetry.space_group_name_H-M   'P 1'
#
loop_
_entity.id
_entity.type
_entity.pdbx_description
1 polymer ?
#
loop_
_entity_poly.entity_id
_entity_poly.type
_entity_poly.pdbx_seq_one_letter_code
_entity_poly.pdbx_strand_id
1 'polypeptide(L)'
;IEVGLKQQAFIIHTEPKVPEVGKPLKVFYNKNNTHLNWSEEIYLTGGFNRWAHETAVAPMKMTPPTEGEEFFSATVPSVPSDAWMVDFVFSSGVGEGAQYDNKGGRDYHIPTRGSAAKKPPLHVVHVAVEMAPIAKVGGLADVVTAIGRAIQDNGHLVEVILPKYQFFNNSVLLGAREYETHFDWAGTTIRVEKCKVEGLQCFFIEPQNGMFQTDSVYGRNDDAERFNFFCNAALEFLLRTARQPDILHCHDWSSAEVARAYWDHYHHNGLTKPKVAFTIHNMNYGQAKLGEAV
;
A
#
# COMPACT_ATOMS: atom_id res chain seq x y z
N ILE A 1 11.46 6.81 9.63
CA ILE A 1 12.35 7.62 8.74
C ILE A 1 13.76 7.03 8.71
N GLU A 2 14.46 6.95 9.85
CA GLU A 2 15.89 6.57 9.86
C GLU A 2 16.23 5.18 9.32
N VAL A 3 15.37 4.17 9.53
CA VAL A 3 15.60 2.81 9.04
C VAL A 3 15.64 2.77 7.51
N GLY A 4 14.67 3.42 6.84
CA GLY A 4 14.63 3.48 5.38
C GLY A 4 15.79 4.27 4.78
N LEU A 5 16.24 5.33 5.44
CA LEU A 5 17.42 6.09 5.01
C LEU A 5 18.71 5.26 5.12
N LYS A 6 18.85 4.47 6.19
CA LYS A 6 20.00 3.55 6.34
C LYS A 6 20.01 2.47 5.26
N GLN A 7 18.84 1.92 4.89
CA GLN A 7 18.73 0.86 3.89
C GLN A 7 19.16 1.29 2.48
N GLN A 8 19.18 2.58 2.16
CA GLN A 8 19.60 3.07 0.83
C GLN A 8 20.87 3.91 0.86
N ALA A 9 21.51 4.08 2.02
CA ALA A 9 22.66 4.97 2.22
C ALA A 9 23.88 4.62 1.36
N PHE A 10 24.01 3.34 0.96
CA PHE A 10 25.07 2.88 0.07
C PHE A 10 24.86 3.31 -1.40
N ILE A 11 23.64 3.71 -1.78
CA ILE A 11 23.32 4.27 -3.10
C ILE A 11 23.18 5.79 -3.00
N ILE A 12 22.37 6.27 -2.06
CA ILE A 12 22.05 7.69 -1.90
C ILE A 12 22.02 8.08 -0.43
N HIS A 13 22.63 9.23 -0.12
CA HIS A 13 22.42 9.91 1.16
C HIS A 13 22.42 11.43 0.98
N THR A 14 22.08 12.15 2.04
CA THR A 14 21.96 13.62 1.99
C THR A 14 22.60 14.28 3.21
N GLU A 15 22.96 15.54 3.05
CA GLU A 15 23.37 16.44 4.13
C GLU A 15 22.52 17.72 4.11
N PRO A 16 21.73 18.01 5.17
CA PRO A 16 21.53 17.17 6.36
C PRO A 16 20.87 15.82 6.04
N LYS A 17 21.11 14.81 6.88
CA LYS A 17 20.59 13.42 6.68
C LYS A 17 19.09 13.35 6.48
N VAL A 18 18.35 14.23 7.15
CA VAL A 18 16.93 14.46 6.91
C VAL A 18 16.84 15.87 6.32
N PRO A 19 16.41 16.03 5.06
CA PRO A 19 16.24 17.33 4.44
C PRO A 19 15.37 18.26 5.30
N GLU A 20 15.78 19.52 5.42
CA GLU A 20 15.02 20.55 6.12
C GLU A 20 14.41 21.53 5.11
N VAL A 21 13.13 21.84 5.27
CA VAL A 21 12.47 22.81 4.40
C VAL A 21 13.08 24.20 4.55
N GLY A 22 13.13 24.96 3.45
CA GLY A 22 13.74 26.28 3.36
C GLY A 22 15.27 26.28 3.46
N LYS A 23 15.92 25.11 3.44
CA LYS A 23 17.38 24.97 3.51
C LYS A 23 17.95 24.32 2.25
N PRO A 24 19.21 24.60 1.90
CA PRO A 24 19.93 23.83 0.90
C PRO A 24 20.05 22.36 1.32
N LEU A 25 20.07 21.47 0.33
CA LEU A 25 20.21 20.04 0.51
C LEU A 25 21.33 19.51 -0.38
N LYS A 26 22.41 19.02 0.22
CA LYS A 26 23.45 18.32 -0.52
C LYS A 26 23.06 16.86 -0.67
N VAL A 27 23.12 16.36 -1.90
CA VAL A 27 22.75 14.99 -2.27
C VAL A 27 23.99 14.28 -2.75
N PHE A 28 24.17 13.05 -2.27
CA PHE A 28 25.29 12.17 -2.61
C PHE A 28 24.75 10.91 -3.27
N TYR A 29 25.36 10.51 -4.39
CA TYR A 29 24.93 9.35 -5.18
C TYR A 29 26.11 8.48 -5.59
N ASN A 30 26.05 7.18 -5.30
CA ASN A 30 27.06 6.20 -5.67
C ASN A 30 26.60 5.40 -6.89
N LYS A 31 27.09 5.79 -8.07
CA LYS A 31 26.74 5.13 -9.33
C LYS A 31 27.17 3.66 -9.39
N ASN A 32 28.21 3.26 -8.64
CA ASN A 32 28.76 1.90 -8.70
C ASN A 32 27.79 0.84 -8.17
N ASN A 33 26.82 1.27 -7.35
CA ASN A 33 25.77 0.41 -6.80
C ASN A 33 24.47 0.43 -7.61
N THR A 34 24.55 0.88 -8.87
CA THR A 34 23.41 1.07 -9.79
C THR A 34 23.77 0.64 -11.21
N HIS A 35 22.80 0.61 -12.12
CA HIS A 35 23.09 0.36 -13.55
C HIS A 35 23.78 1.54 -14.26
N LEU A 36 23.96 2.68 -13.59
CA LEU A 36 24.74 3.82 -14.10
C LEU A 36 26.25 3.69 -13.79
N ASN A 37 26.73 2.54 -13.31
CA ASN A 37 28.13 2.31 -12.94
C ASN A 37 29.12 2.57 -14.09
N TRP A 38 28.71 2.40 -15.34
CA TRP A 38 29.52 2.69 -16.53
C TRP A 38 29.57 4.18 -16.93
N SER A 39 28.66 5.00 -16.40
CA SER A 39 28.54 6.40 -16.82
C SER A 39 29.65 7.27 -16.25
N GLU A 40 30.27 8.12 -17.07
CA GLU A 40 31.27 9.10 -16.62
C GLU A 40 30.61 10.34 -16.02
N GLU A 41 29.45 10.71 -16.55
CA GLU A 41 28.66 11.83 -16.08
C GLU A 41 27.40 11.34 -15.37
N ILE A 42 27.04 12.02 -14.29
CA ILE A 42 25.79 11.80 -13.57
C ILE A 42 25.06 13.14 -13.45
N TYR A 43 23.77 13.11 -13.73
CA TYR A 43 22.86 14.22 -13.53
C TYR A 43 21.82 13.85 -12.47
N LEU A 44 21.48 14.80 -11.61
CA LEU A 44 20.37 14.71 -10.67
C LEU A 44 19.19 15.47 -11.23
N THR A 45 18.02 14.85 -11.27
CA THR A 45 16.74 15.52 -11.46
C THR A 45 15.92 15.35 -10.19
N GLY A 46 15.34 16.44 -9.69
CA GLY A 46 14.63 16.43 -8.41
C GLY A 46 13.20 16.92 -8.53
N GLY A 47 12.36 16.41 -7.65
CA GLY A 47 10.97 16.83 -7.46
C GLY A 47 10.64 16.88 -5.98
N PHE A 48 9.40 17.28 -5.68
CA PHE A 48 8.90 17.26 -4.32
C PHE A 48 7.49 16.68 -4.27
N ASN A 49 7.14 16.13 -3.11
CA ASN A 49 5.81 15.59 -2.81
C ASN A 49 5.34 14.50 -3.79
N ARG A 50 6.23 13.56 -4.14
CA ARG A 50 6.01 12.53 -5.17
C ARG A 50 5.78 13.12 -6.55
N TRP A 51 6.64 14.06 -6.94
CA TRP A 51 6.56 14.78 -8.22
C TRP A 51 5.26 15.58 -8.45
N ALA A 52 4.45 15.80 -7.40
CA ALA A 52 3.19 16.52 -7.50
C ALA A 52 3.31 18.01 -7.15
N HIS A 53 4.47 18.44 -6.66
CA HIS A 53 4.74 19.84 -6.33
C HIS A 53 5.06 20.65 -7.61
N GLU A 54 4.63 21.92 -7.66
CA GLU A 54 4.82 22.80 -8.82
C GLU A 54 6.28 23.15 -9.11
N THR A 55 7.08 23.27 -8.05
CA THR A 55 8.53 23.46 -8.15
C THR A 55 9.22 22.11 -8.35
N ALA A 56 10.21 22.08 -9.23
CA ALA A 56 11.10 20.95 -9.46
C ALA A 56 12.55 21.41 -9.55
N VAL A 57 13.49 20.48 -9.43
CA VAL A 57 14.92 20.70 -9.66
C VAL A 57 15.23 20.23 -11.07
N ALA A 58 15.52 21.18 -11.96
CA ALA A 58 15.96 20.88 -13.31
C ALA A 58 17.23 20.01 -13.30
N PRO A 59 17.46 19.19 -14.35
CA PRO A 59 18.62 18.32 -14.42
C PRO A 59 19.92 19.07 -14.14
N MET A 60 20.62 18.67 -13.08
CA MET A 60 21.87 19.29 -12.65
C MET A 60 23.02 18.29 -12.74
N LYS A 61 24.11 18.67 -13.40
CA LYS A 61 25.32 17.85 -13.45
C LYS A 61 25.91 17.72 -12.05
N MET A 62 26.14 16.50 -11.62
CA MET A 62 26.76 16.22 -10.32
C MET A 62 28.29 16.32 -10.42
N THR A 63 28.91 16.79 -9.35
CA THR A 63 30.37 16.79 -9.20
C THR A 63 30.86 15.37 -8.94
N PRO A 64 31.84 14.85 -9.71
CA PRO A 64 32.42 13.54 -9.46
C PRO A 64 33.15 13.49 -8.11
N PRO A 65 33.27 12.30 -7.50
CA PRO A 65 34.03 12.11 -6.26
C PRO A 65 35.51 12.47 -6.45
N THR A 66 36.16 12.94 -5.39
CA THR A 66 37.64 13.05 -5.37
C THR A 66 38.29 11.68 -5.20
N GLU A 67 39.61 11.60 -5.42
CA GLU A 67 40.36 10.35 -5.28
C GLU A 67 40.15 9.72 -3.88
N GLY A 68 39.69 8.46 -3.87
CA GLY A 68 39.35 7.73 -2.64
C GLY A 68 37.91 7.86 -2.14
N GLU A 69 37.08 8.71 -2.78
CA GLU A 69 35.64 8.82 -2.51
C GLU A 69 34.80 8.06 -3.54
N GLU A 70 33.56 7.74 -3.20
CA GLU A 70 32.66 6.94 -4.07
C GLU A 70 31.43 7.69 -4.58
N PHE A 71 31.12 8.86 -4.01
CA PHE A 71 29.84 9.53 -4.23
C PHE A 71 29.98 10.77 -5.11
N PHE A 72 29.19 10.81 -6.17
CA PHE A 72 28.88 12.06 -6.88
C PHE A 72 28.08 12.96 -5.96
N SER A 73 28.22 14.28 -6.07
CA SER A 73 27.46 15.21 -5.24
C SER A 73 26.87 16.40 -6.00
N ALA A 74 25.73 16.89 -5.53
CA ALA A 74 25.08 18.10 -6.03
C ALA A 74 24.30 18.78 -4.90
N THR A 75 24.11 20.10 -4.98
CA THR A 75 23.39 20.86 -3.95
C THR A 75 22.10 21.42 -4.51
N VAL A 76 20.97 20.91 -4.03
CA VAL A 76 19.66 21.53 -4.27
C VAL A 76 19.59 22.83 -3.48
N PRO A 77 19.36 24.00 -4.10
CA PRO A 77 19.50 25.30 -3.44
C PRO A 77 18.55 25.51 -2.26
N SER A 78 17.31 25.02 -2.37
CA SER A 78 16.32 25.10 -1.30
C SER A 78 15.26 24.02 -1.48
N VAL A 79 14.87 23.39 -0.37
CA VAL A 79 13.66 22.55 -0.29
C VAL A 79 12.44 23.46 -0.05
N PRO A 80 11.32 23.35 -0.79
CA PRO A 80 10.12 24.17 -0.57
C PRO A 80 9.55 24.02 0.86
N SER A 81 8.92 25.08 1.38
CA SER A 81 8.38 25.12 2.75
C SER A 81 7.28 24.10 3.03
N ASP A 82 6.59 23.65 1.99
CA ASP A 82 5.48 22.71 1.98
C ASP A 82 5.86 21.35 1.32
N ALA A 83 7.14 21.14 1.02
CA ALA A 83 7.63 19.85 0.60
C ALA A 83 7.73 18.91 1.81
N TRP A 84 6.82 17.94 1.94
CA TRP A 84 6.90 16.84 2.92
C TRP A 84 7.80 15.68 2.45
N MET A 85 8.21 15.69 1.19
CA MET A 85 9.11 14.71 0.57
C MET A 85 9.93 15.35 -0.55
N VAL A 86 11.18 14.92 -0.69
CA VAL A 86 12.02 15.18 -1.85
C VAL A 86 12.15 13.90 -2.66
N ASP A 87 12.08 14.04 -3.97
CA ASP A 87 12.12 12.97 -4.96
C ASP A 87 13.34 13.15 -5.85
N PHE A 88 14.07 12.06 -6.16
CA PHE A 88 15.20 12.10 -7.08
C PHE A 88 15.17 10.97 -8.09
N VAL A 89 15.63 11.29 -9.29
CA VAL A 89 16.06 10.36 -10.32
C VAL A 89 17.45 10.79 -10.79
N PHE A 90 18.30 9.82 -11.10
CA PHE A 90 19.65 10.07 -11.62
C PHE A 90 19.72 9.65 -13.09
N SER A 91 20.60 10.27 -13.87
CA SER A 91 20.77 9.89 -15.28
C SER A 91 22.21 10.04 -15.76
N SER A 92 22.54 9.33 -16.84
CA SER A 92 23.84 9.41 -17.52
C SER A 92 24.01 10.65 -18.42
N GLY A 93 22.98 11.49 -18.51
CA GLY A 93 22.89 12.60 -19.46
C GLY A 93 21.54 13.32 -19.38
N VAL A 94 21.31 14.31 -20.24
CA VAL A 94 20.05 15.06 -20.33
C VAL A 94 19.40 14.82 -21.68
N GLY A 95 18.11 14.45 -21.69
CA GLY A 95 17.30 14.31 -22.90
C GLY A 95 17.28 12.89 -23.49
N GLU A 96 16.99 12.82 -24.79
CA GLU A 96 16.82 11.56 -25.51
C GLU A 96 18.11 10.74 -25.54
N GLY A 97 18.00 9.43 -25.30
CA GLY A 97 19.16 8.52 -25.22
C GLY A 97 19.86 8.44 -23.87
N ALA A 98 19.51 9.30 -22.90
CA ALA A 98 20.01 9.17 -21.53
C ALA A 98 19.46 7.92 -20.83
N GLN A 99 20.31 7.22 -20.08
CA GLN A 99 19.88 6.15 -19.18
C GLN A 99 19.53 6.74 -17.83
N TYR A 100 18.46 6.25 -17.20
CA TYR A 100 17.94 6.76 -15.94
C TYR A 100 18.00 5.70 -14.85
N ASP A 101 18.53 6.05 -13.69
CA ASP A 101 18.27 5.33 -12.45
C ASP A 101 17.11 5.97 -11.69
N ASN A 102 15.95 5.32 -11.84
CA ASN A 102 14.71 5.62 -11.14
C ASN A 102 14.34 4.50 -10.14
N LYS A 103 15.33 3.74 -9.64
CA LYS A 103 15.13 2.66 -8.64
C LYS A 103 14.12 1.59 -9.08
N GLY A 104 14.05 1.32 -10.38
CA GLY A 104 13.07 0.42 -10.99
C GLY A 104 11.65 1.00 -10.98
N GLY A 105 11.52 2.29 -11.27
CA GLY A 105 10.23 3.02 -11.29
C GLY A 105 9.69 3.41 -9.91
N ARG A 106 10.53 3.34 -8.87
CA ARG A 106 10.16 3.70 -7.49
C ARG A 106 10.73 5.03 -7.04
N ASP A 107 11.67 5.57 -7.80
CA ASP A 107 12.45 6.77 -7.51
C ASP A 107 13.13 6.74 -6.13
N TYR A 108 13.90 7.79 -5.85
CA TYR A 108 14.49 7.98 -4.54
C TYR A 108 13.70 9.00 -3.75
N HIS A 109 12.97 8.53 -2.76
CA HIS A 109 12.13 9.35 -1.90
C HIS A 109 12.77 9.56 -0.53
N ILE A 110 12.90 10.82 -0.12
CA ILE A 110 13.46 11.21 1.18
C ILE A 110 12.47 12.15 1.88
N PRO A 111 11.90 11.77 3.04
CA PRO A 111 10.98 12.64 3.78
C PRO A 111 11.72 13.85 4.34
N THR A 112 11.04 14.99 4.40
CA THR A 112 11.60 16.24 4.93
C THR A 112 11.22 16.45 6.40
N ARG A 113 11.87 17.42 7.04
CA ARG A 113 11.55 17.94 8.36
C ARG A 113 11.04 19.38 8.24
N GLY A 114 9.99 19.69 9.00
CA GLY A 114 9.48 21.05 9.16
C GLY A 114 8.49 21.51 8.09
N SER A 115 8.06 20.62 7.18
CA SER A 115 7.08 20.97 6.16
C SER A 115 5.78 21.53 6.76
N ALA A 116 5.30 22.63 6.17
CA ALA A 116 4.01 23.21 6.49
C ALA A 116 2.83 22.33 6.01
N ALA A 117 3.04 21.54 4.96
CA ALA A 117 2.06 20.58 4.47
C ALA A 117 2.29 19.20 5.10
N LYS A 118 1.21 18.48 5.37
CA LYS A 118 1.28 17.08 5.80
C LYS A 118 1.26 16.17 4.58
N LYS A 119 1.99 15.06 4.67
CA LYS A 119 1.83 13.95 3.73
C LYS A 119 0.35 13.52 3.71
N PRO A 120 -0.28 13.43 2.53
CA PRO A 120 -1.66 12.97 2.45
C PRO A 120 -1.84 11.58 3.08
N PRO A 121 -2.95 11.33 3.80
CA PRO A 121 -3.23 10.01 4.33
C PRO A 121 -3.46 9.02 3.19
N LEU A 122 -3.01 7.78 3.37
CA LEU A 122 -3.39 6.69 2.47
C LEU A 122 -4.75 6.13 2.91
N HIS A 123 -5.51 5.61 1.95
CA HIS A 123 -6.67 4.77 2.20
C HIS A 123 -6.29 3.30 2.03
N VAL A 124 -6.35 2.55 3.12
CA VAL A 124 -5.99 1.13 3.18
C VAL A 124 -7.23 0.32 3.48
N VAL A 125 -7.51 -0.67 2.64
CA VAL A 125 -8.60 -1.62 2.84
C VAL A 125 -8.00 -3.00 3.09
N HIS A 126 -8.24 -3.54 4.27
CA HIS A 126 -7.91 -4.92 4.59
C HIS A 126 -9.03 -5.84 4.11
N VAL A 127 -8.68 -6.93 3.44
CA VAL A 127 -9.62 -8.02 3.12
C VAL A 127 -9.17 -9.28 3.83
N ALA A 128 -10.02 -9.75 4.75
CA ALA A 128 -9.74 -10.89 5.60
C ALA A 128 -11.02 -11.66 5.90
N VAL A 129 -10.86 -12.88 6.42
CA VAL A 129 -11.98 -13.71 6.89
C VAL A 129 -12.03 -13.82 8.42
N GLU A 130 -11.02 -13.27 9.10
CA GLU A 130 -10.96 -13.16 10.55
C GLU A 130 -10.59 -11.74 10.96
N MET A 131 -11.12 -11.31 12.09
CA MET A 131 -10.77 -10.07 12.78
C MET A 131 -11.11 -10.21 14.26
N ALA A 132 -10.18 -9.89 15.15
CA ALA A 132 -10.44 -9.88 16.58
C ALA A 132 -11.24 -8.61 16.98
N PRO A 133 -12.13 -8.69 17.98
CA PRO A 133 -12.54 -9.91 18.71
C PRO A 133 -13.70 -10.67 18.04
N ILE A 134 -14.18 -10.24 16.88
CA ILE A 134 -15.49 -10.63 16.35
C ILE A 134 -15.51 -11.99 15.64
N ALA A 135 -14.46 -12.35 14.91
CA ALA A 135 -14.30 -13.61 14.20
C ALA A 135 -12.84 -14.03 14.34
N LYS A 136 -12.54 -14.85 15.35
CA LYS A 136 -11.19 -15.24 15.73
C LYS A 136 -11.07 -16.76 15.78
N VAL A 137 -10.20 -17.32 14.94
CA VAL A 137 -9.77 -18.72 15.02
C VAL A 137 -8.30 -18.80 15.42
N GLY A 138 -7.45 -17.95 14.81
CA GLY A 138 -6.01 -17.95 15.05
C GLY A 138 -5.43 -16.56 15.31
N GLY A 139 -4.11 -16.46 15.10
CA GLY A 139 -3.35 -15.21 15.22
C GLY A 139 -3.65 -14.20 14.11
N LEU A 140 -4.13 -14.65 12.94
CA LEU A 140 -4.50 -13.78 11.81
C LEU A 140 -5.47 -12.68 12.24
N ALA A 141 -6.49 -13.04 13.03
CA ALA A 141 -7.50 -12.12 13.54
C ALA A 141 -6.89 -10.96 14.38
N ASP A 142 -5.89 -11.27 15.21
CA ASP A 142 -5.20 -10.27 16.03
C ASP A 142 -4.35 -9.37 15.15
N VAL A 143 -3.66 -9.94 14.15
CA VAL A 143 -2.80 -9.19 13.24
C VAL A 143 -3.61 -8.20 12.41
N VAL A 144 -4.75 -8.60 11.84
CA VAL A 144 -5.63 -7.69 11.07
C VAL A 144 -6.03 -6.49 11.92
N THR A 145 -6.43 -6.74 13.17
CA THR A 145 -6.87 -5.70 14.11
C THR A 145 -5.72 -4.78 14.51
N ALA A 146 -4.58 -5.37 14.92
CA ALA A 146 -3.43 -4.63 15.42
C ALA A 146 -2.75 -3.81 14.31
N ILE A 147 -2.56 -4.37 13.12
CA ILE A 147 -2.01 -3.64 11.97
C ILE A 147 -2.98 -2.55 11.53
N GLY A 148 -4.28 -2.85 11.42
CA GLY A 148 -5.27 -1.84 11.02
C GLY A 148 -5.26 -0.64 11.95
N ARG A 149 -5.25 -0.88 13.27
CA ARG A 149 -5.13 0.20 14.28
C ARG A 149 -3.81 0.95 14.18
N ALA A 150 -2.69 0.24 14.05
CA ALA A 150 -1.39 0.89 13.90
C ALA A 150 -1.33 1.80 12.65
N ILE A 151 -1.92 1.38 11.53
CA ILE A 151 -2.02 2.19 10.31
C ILE A 151 -2.92 3.41 10.55
N GLN A 152 -4.06 3.25 11.23
CA GLN A 152 -4.97 4.34 11.59
C GLN A 152 -4.29 5.36 12.54
N ASP A 153 -3.57 4.89 13.55
CA ASP A 153 -2.82 5.72 14.51
C ASP A 153 -1.70 6.52 13.83
N ASN A 154 -1.19 6.04 12.69
CA ASN A 154 -0.27 6.79 11.82
C ASN A 154 -0.98 7.81 10.90
N GLY A 155 -2.28 8.04 11.11
CA GLY A 155 -3.07 9.06 10.43
C GLY A 155 -3.61 8.64 9.07
N HIS A 156 -3.68 7.33 8.78
CA HIS A 156 -4.24 6.81 7.54
C HIS A 156 -5.71 6.40 7.70
N LEU A 157 -6.44 6.33 6.58
CA LEU A 157 -7.80 5.83 6.55
C LEU A 157 -7.76 4.31 6.42
N VAL A 158 -8.42 3.60 7.33
CA VAL A 158 -8.38 2.14 7.39
C VAL A 158 -9.80 1.58 7.46
N GLU A 159 -10.07 0.65 6.56
CA GLU A 159 -11.32 -0.12 6.51
C GLU A 159 -11.01 -1.61 6.46
N VAL A 160 -11.92 -2.45 6.96
CA VAL A 160 -11.80 -3.91 6.93
C VAL A 160 -13.04 -4.51 6.28
N ILE A 161 -12.87 -5.31 5.24
CA ILE A 161 -13.97 -6.06 4.60
C ILE A 161 -13.90 -7.50 5.09
N LEU A 162 -15.03 -8.00 5.61
CA LEU A 162 -15.22 -9.33 6.17
C LEU A 162 -16.46 -10.00 5.56
N PRO A 163 -16.52 -11.34 5.50
CA PRO A 163 -17.77 -12.04 5.24
C PRO A 163 -18.74 -11.82 6.39
N LYS A 164 -20.04 -11.73 6.11
CA LYS A 164 -21.07 -11.68 7.16
C LYS A 164 -21.44 -13.10 7.60
N TYR A 165 -20.76 -13.61 8.62
CA TYR A 165 -21.09 -14.91 9.21
C TYR A 165 -22.42 -14.89 9.97
N GLN A 166 -23.07 -16.06 10.08
CA GLN A 166 -24.34 -16.21 10.80
C GLN A 166 -24.23 -15.80 12.27
N PHE A 167 -23.15 -16.20 12.94
CA PHE A 167 -22.95 -15.91 14.37
C PHE A 167 -22.82 -14.41 14.67
N PHE A 168 -22.61 -13.56 13.66
CA PHE A 168 -22.66 -12.11 13.84
C PHE A 168 -24.06 -11.58 14.15
N ASN A 169 -25.13 -12.28 13.74
CA ASN A 169 -26.52 -11.85 13.95
C ASN A 169 -26.84 -11.56 15.42
N ASN A 170 -26.23 -12.32 16.34
CA ASN A 170 -26.47 -12.19 17.78
C ASN A 170 -25.22 -11.72 18.55
N SER A 171 -24.20 -11.20 17.87
CA SER A 171 -22.96 -10.80 18.50
C SER A 171 -23.09 -9.44 19.20
N VAL A 172 -22.91 -9.44 20.53
CA VAL A 172 -22.85 -8.21 21.34
C VAL A 172 -21.65 -7.32 21.01
N LEU A 173 -20.64 -7.87 20.33
CA LEU A 173 -19.41 -7.16 19.98
C LEU A 173 -19.57 -6.22 18.77
N LEU A 174 -20.63 -6.41 17.97
CA LEU A 174 -20.84 -5.66 16.73
C LEU A 174 -21.76 -4.44 16.88
N GLY A 175 -22.35 -4.24 18.05
CA GLY A 175 -23.33 -3.17 18.28
C GLY A 175 -24.44 -3.14 17.22
N ALA A 176 -24.96 -1.95 16.93
CA ALA A 176 -25.89 -1.75 15.82
C ALA A 176 -25.11 -1.68 14.50
N ARG A 177 -25.27 -2.70 13.65
CA ARG A 177 -24.80 -2.66 12.26
C ARG A 177 -25.76 -1.83 11.43
N GLU A 178 -25.19 -0.93 10.64
CA GLU A 178 -25.91 -0.05 9.73
C GLU A 178 -25.92 -0.64 8.32
N TYR A 179 -27.01 -0.42 7.59
CA TYR A 179 -27.05 -0.73 6.16
C TYR A 179 -26.11 0.21 5.40
N GLU A 180 -25.26 -0.35 4.53
CA GLU A 180 -24.39 0.42 3.63
C GLU A 180 -24.94 0.43 2.21
N THR A 181 -25.15 -0.75 1.62
CA THR A 181 -25.62 -0.88 0.23
C THR A 181 -26.13 -2.30 -0.06
N HIS A 182 -26.71 -2.50 -1.25
CA HIS A 182 -26.90 -3.80 -1.86
C HIS A 182 -26.64 -3.74 -3.36
N PHE A 183 -26.28 -4.88 -3.95
CA PHE A 183 -26.12 -5.03 -5.40
C PHE A 183 -26.27 -6.50 -5.80
N ASP A 184 -26.69 -6.77 -7.03
CA ASP A 184 -26.77 -8.13 -7.56
C ASP A 184 -25.45 -8.53 -8.19
N TRP A 185 -24.93 -9.70 -7.80
CA TRP A 185 -23.69 -10.25 -8.33
C TRP A 185 -23.70 -11.78 -8.23
N ALA A 186 -23.16 -12.46 -9.25
CA ALA A 186 -23.09 -13.93 -9.33
C ALA A 186 -24.42 -14.66 -9.00
N GLY A 187 -25.54 -14.12 -9.48
CA GLY A 187 -26.86 -14.75 -9.35
C GLY A 187 -27.52 -14.61 -7.97
N THR A 188 -27.01 -13.74 -7.09
CA THR A 188 -27.65 -13.42 -5.81
C THR A 188 -27.49 -11.94 -5.46
N THR A 189 -28.38 -11.43 -4.61
CA THR A 189 -28.20 -10.11 -4.01
C THR A 189 -27.13 -10.19 -2.93
N ILE A 190 -26.19 -9.25 -2.96
CA ILE A 190 -25.21 -9.00 -1.92
C ILE A 190 -25.70 -7.83 -1.09
N ARG A 191 -25.93 -8.06 0.20
CA ARG A 191 -26.21 -7.00 1.18
C ARG A 191 -24.92 -6.65 1.91
N VAL A 192 -24.66 -5.36 2.08
CA VAL A 192 -23.50 -4.87 2.83
C VAL A 192 -23.96 -4.09 4.04
N GLU A 193 -23.47 -4.50 5.20
CA GLU A 193 -23.67 -3.79 6.46
C GLU A 193 -22.33 -3.28 6.97
N LYS A 194 -22.35 -2.28 7.85
CA LYS A 194 -21.14 -1.69 8.42
C LYS A 194 -21.28 -1.39 9.89
N CYS A 195 -20.17 -1.43 10.62
CA CYS A 195 -20.07 -0.89 11.98
C CYS A 195 -18.60 -0.61 12.30
N LYS A 196 -18.33 -0.02 13.47
CA LYS A 196 -16.96 0.10 13.97
C LYS A 196 -16.63 -1.07 14.88
N VAL A 197 -15.43 -1.63 14.71
CA VAL A 197 -14.87 -2.68 15.57
C VAL A 197 -13.44 -2.27 15.92
N GLU A 198 -13.12 -2.16 17.20
CA GLU A 198 -11.80 -1.70 17.66
C GLU A 198 -11.38 -0.34 17.03
N GLY A 199 -12.35 0.54 16.77
CA GLY A 199 -12.14 1.85 16.14
C GLY A 199 -12.02 1.83 14.60
N LEU A 200 -11.90 0.65 13.99
CA LEU A 200 -11.81 0.47 12.54
C LEU A 200 -13.21 0.37 11.92
N GLN A 201 -13.39 0.97 10.74
CA GLN A 201 -14.62 0.83 9.97
C GLN A 201 -14.64 -0.55 9.31
N CYS A 202 -15.63 -1.37 9.65
CA CYS A 202 -15.80 -2.71 9.08
C CYS A 202 -17.00 -2.74 8.13
N PHE A 203 -16.87 -3.51 7.04
CA PHE A 203 -17.95 -3.85 6.11
C PHE A 203 -18.14 -5.37 6.08
N PHE A 204 -19.39 -5.79 6.12
CA PHE A 204 -19.79 -7.19 6.18
C PHE A 204 -20.53 -7.55 4.90
N ILE A 205 -19.91 -8.40 4.08
CA ILE A 205 -20.45 -8.85 2.79
C ILE A 205 -21.37 -10.06 3.03
N GLU A 206 -22.66 -9.89 2.77
CA GLU A 206 -23.68 -10.93 2.95
C GLU A 206 -24.34 -11.33 1.61
N PRO A 207 -23.88 -12.43 1.00
CA PRO A 207 -24.62 -13.09 -0.07
C PRO A 207 -25.94 -13.66 0.45
N GLN A 208 -27.07 -13.30 -0.16
CA GLN A 208 -28.41 -13.74 0.26
C GLN A 208 -28.74 -15.19 -0.14
N ASN A 209 -27.82 -15.89 -0.80
CA ASN A 209 -27.94 -17.31 -1.16
C ASN A 209 -27.60 -18.29 -0.03
N GLY A 210 -27.24 -17.78 1.16
CA GLY A 210 -26.95 -18.61 2.33
C GLY A 210 -25.51 -19.11 2.44
N MET A 211 -24.61 -18.72 1.54
CA MET A 211 -23.21 -19.21 1.51
C MET A 211 -22.41 -18.97 2.80
N PHE A 212 -22.78 -17.94 3.57
CA PHE A 212 -22.17 -17.62 4.88
C PHE A 212 -23.11 -17.85 6.08
N GLN A 213 -24.20 -18.61 5.88
CA GLN A 213 -25.05 -19.12 6.97
C GLN A 213 -24.35 -20.26 7.72
N THR A 214 -23.25 -19.93 8.38
CA THR A 214 -22.41 -20.87 9.11
C THR A 214 -21.94 -20.28 10.43
N ASP A 215 -21.84 -21.15 11.44
CA ASP A 215 -21.42 -20.79 12.80
C ASP A 215 -19.90 -20.87 13.02
N SER A 216 -19.12 -21.17 11.97
CA SER A 216 -17.65 -21.22 12.02
C SER A 216 -16.99 -20.47 10.86
N VAL A 217 -15.79 -19.94 11.10
CA VAL A 217 -15.00 -19.28 10.04
C VAL A 217 -14.45 -20.31 9.05
N TYR A 218 -13.99 -21.48 9.51
CA TYR A 218 -13.41 -22.58 8.71
C TYR A 218 -14.09 -23.92 9.02
N GLY A 219 -13.75 -24.93 8.22
CA GLY A 219 -14.07 -26.34 8.51
C GLY A 219 -15.24 -26.90 7.71
N ARG A 220 -15.68 -26.21 6.65
CA ARG A 220 -16.63 -26.76 5.69
C ARG A 220 -15.87 -27.31 4.48
N ASN A 221 -16.52 -28.19 3.73
CA ASN A 221 -15.93 -28.77 2.52
C ASN A 221 -15.83 -27.76 1.36
N ASP A 222 -16.53 -26.62 1.46
CA ASP A 222 -16.64 -25.57 0.45
C ASP A 222 -15.85 -24.29 0.80
N ASP A 223 -14.92 -24.34 1.77
CA ASP A 223 -14.14 -23.18 2.23
C ASP A 223 -13.46 -22.40 1.10
N ALA A 224 -12.86 -23.13 0.15
CA ALA A 224 -12.21 -22.51 -0.99
C ALA A 224 -13.19 -21.78 -1.91
N GLU A 225 -14.39 -22.31 -2.10
CA GLU A 225 -15.44 -21.74 -2.95
C GLU A 225 -16.06 -20.50 -2.30
N ARG A 226 -16.47 -20.60 -1.03
CA ARG A 226 -17.08 -19.47 -0.32
C ARG A 226 -16.14 -18.29 -0.18
N PHE A 227 -14.85 -18.54 0.09
CA PHE A 227 -13.87 -17.47 0.15
C PHE A 227 -13.56 -16.87 -1.22
N ASN A 228 -13.54 -17.67 -2.29
CA ASN A 228 -13.44 -17.13 -3.65
C ASN A 228 -14.62 -16.19 -3.98
N PHE A 229 -15.84 -16.64 -3.67
CA PHE A 229 -17.04 -15.81 -3.82
C PHE A 229 -16.94 -14.51 -3.03
N PHE A 230 -16.54 -14.58 -1.76
CA PHE A 230 -16.35 -13.40 -0.91
C PHE A 230 -15.31 -12.43 -1.46
N CYS A 231 -14.16 -12.92 -1.92
CA CYS A 231 -13.10 -12.09 -2.48
C CYS A 231 -13.60 -11.27 -3.68
N ASN A 232 -14.31 -11.94 -4.59
CA ASN A 232 -14.88 -11.28 -5.75
C ASN A 232 -16.02 -10.32 -5.38
N ALA A 233 -16.91 -10.70 -4.44
CA ALA A 233 -17.96 -9.81 -3.95
C ALA A 233 -17.41 -8.58 -3.21
N ALA A 234 -16.26 -8.71 -2.52
CA ALA A 234 -15.56 -7.59 -1.89
C ALA A 234 -14.99 -6.61 -2.93
N LEU A 235 -14.38 -7.12 -4.01
CA LEU A 235 -13.92 -6.30 -5.13
C LEU A 235 -15.09 -5.63 -5.86
N GLU A 236 -16.18 -6.35 -6.10
CA GLU A 236 -17.40 -5.80 -6.69
C GLU A 236 -18.00 -4.70 -5.79
N PHE A 237 -18.03 -4.89 -4.47
CA PHE A 237 -18.47 -3.86 -3.53
C PHE A 237 -17.63 -2.58 -3.68
N LEU A 238 -16.30 -2.70 -3.74
CA LEU A 238 -15.43 -1.54 -3.94
C LEU A 238 -15.71 -0.84 -5.28
N LEU A 239 -15.84 -1.60 -6.36
CA LEU A 239 -16.15 -1.09 -7.69
C LEU A 239 -17.50 -0.35 -7.73
N ARG A 240 -18.57 -0.99 -7.23
CA ARG A 240 -19.94 -0.46 -7.24
C ARG A 240 -20.10 0.79 -6.39
N THR A 241 -19.31 0.91 -5.34
CA THR A 241 -19.33 2.08 -4.44
C THR A 241 -18.26 3.11 -4.78
N ALA A 242 -17.55 2.94 -5.90
CA ALA A 242 -16.47 3.80 -6.37
C ALA A 242 -15.37 4.04 -5.31
N ARG A 243 -15.16 3.06 -4.42
CA ARG A 243 -14.09 3.10 -3.42
C ARG A 243 -12.77 2.75 -4.09
N GLN A 244 -11.84 3.71 -4.11
CA GLN A 244 -10.52 3.59 -4.70
C GLN A 244 -9.44 3.66 -3.61
N PRO A 245 -9.24 2.59 -2.82
CA PRO A 245 -8.17 2.60 -1.83
C PRO A 245 -6.81 2.72 -2.51
N ASP A 246 -5.84 3.29 -1.80
CA ASP A 246 -4.44 3.28 -2.23
C ASP A 246 -3.85 1.87 -2.11
N ILE A 247 -4.27 1.11 -1.10
CA ILE A 247 -3.76 -0.24 -0.81
C ILE A 247 -4.92 -1.20 -0.54
N LEU A 248 -4.92 -2.34 -1.25
CA LEU A 248 -5.66 -3.55 -0.87
C LEU A 248 -4.72 -4.49 -0.13
N HIS A 249 -4.96 -4.69 1.16
CA HIS A 249 -4.15 -5.58 1.99
C HIS A 249 -4.89 -6.89 2.23
N CYS A 250 -4.45 -7.94 1.55
CA CYS A 250 -5.02 -9.28 1.59
C CYS A 250 -4.29 -10.13 2.64
N HIS A 251 -5.05 -10.84 3.47
CA HIS A 251 -4.55 -11.70 4.53
C HIS A 251 -4.82 -13.19 4.23
N ASP A 252 -3.74 -13.94 3.99
CA ASP A 252 -3.71 -15.39 3.79
C ASP A 252 -4.53 -15.94 2.61
N TRP A 253 -4.47 -17.26 2.43
CA TRP A 253 -5.09 -17.99 1.31
C TRP A 253 -6.58 -17.72 1.13
N SER A 254 -7.29 -17.38 2.21
CA SER A 254 -8.71 -17.07 2.22
C SER A 254 -9.05 -15.73 1.56
N SER A 255 -8.05 -14.86 1.33
CA SER A 255 -8.18 -13.62 0.56
C SER A 255 -7.30 -13.58 -0.70
N ALA A 256 -6.60 -14.67 -1.02
CA ALA A 256 -5.68 -14.76 -2.17
C ALA A 256 -6.34 -14.39 -3.50
N GLU A 257 -7.60 -14.77 -3.68
CA GLU A 257 -8.36 -14.46 -4.87
C GLU A 257 -8.52 -12.94 -5.10
N VAL A 258 -8.54 -12.11 -4.05
CA VAL A 258 -8.56 -10.65 -4.20
C VAL A 258 -7.34 -10.18 -5.00
N ALA A 259 -6.15 -10.71 -4.69
CA ALA A 259 -4.92 -10.31 -5.34
C ALA A 259 -4.93 -10.67 -6.83
N ARG A 260 -5.34 -11.89 -7.15
CA ARG A 260 -5.43 -12.41 -8.52
C ARG A 260 -6.52 -11.69 -9.33
N ALA A 261 -7.76 -11.72 -8.85
CA ALA A 261 -8.91 -11.16 -9.55
C ALA A 261 -8.80 -9.64 -9.72
N TYR A 262 -8.13 -8.94 -8.79
CA TYR A 262 -7.85 -7.51 -8.93
C TYR A 262 -7.08 -7.23 -10.23
N TRP A 263 -5.95 -7.89 -10.45
CA TRP A 263 -5.12 -7.65 -11.63
C TRP A 263 -5.76 -8.20 -12.90
N ASP A 264 -6.34 -9.40 -12.85
CA ASP A 264 -6.91 -10.05 -14.04
C ASP A 264 -8.17 -9.33 -14.56
N HIS A 265 -8.95 -8.72 -13.66
CA HIS A 265 -10.30 -8.25 -13.98
C HIS A 265 -10.56 -6.82 -13.49
N TYR A 266 -10.53 -6.56 -12.18
CA TYR A 266 -11.09 -5.32 -11.63
C TYR A 266 -10.25 -4.08 -11.94
N HIS A 267 -8.93 -4.22 -12.03
CA HIS A 267 -8.02 -3.13 -12.39
C HIS A 267 -8.36 -2.54 -13.76
N HIS A 268 -8.66 -3.40 -14.73
CA HIS A 268 -9.03 -3.02 -16.09
C HIS A 268 -10.47 -2.50 -16.21
N ASN A 269 -11.31 -2.74 -15.20
CA ASN A 269 -12.75 -2.45 -15.23
C ASN A 269 -13.19 -1.36 -14.23
N GLY A 270 -12.27 -0.52 -13.78
CA GLY A 270 -12.58 0.70 -13.06
C GLY A 270 -11.95 0.82 -11.68
N LEU A 271 -11.43 -0.26 -11.08
CA LEU A 271 -10.71 -0.22 -9.81
C LEU A 271 -9.21 0.03 -10.06
N THR A 272 -8.85 1.20 -10.59
CA THR A 272 -7.53 1.46 -11.18
C THR A 272 -6.45 1.89 -10.19
N LYS A 273 -6.85 2.43 -9.03
CA LYS A 273 -5.92 3.05 -8.08
C LYS A 273 -5.16 2.06 -7.18
N PRO A 274 -5.76 0.97 -6.64
CA PRO A 274 -5.11 0.19 -5.60
C PRO A 274 -3.78 -0.45 -6.00
N LYS A 275 -2.88 -0.57 -5.03
CA LYS A 275 -1.78 -1.53 -5.05
C LYS A 275 -2.10 -2.68 -4.10
N VAL A 276 -1.75 -3.89 -4.49
CA VAL A 276 -2.04 -5.09 -3.69
C VAL A 276 -0.85 -5.40 -2.79
N ALA A 277 -1.13 -5.57 -1.49
CA ALA A 277 -0.21 -6.14 -0.51
C ALA A 277 -0.80 -7.46 -0.03
N PHE A 278 0.00 -8.53 -0.05
CA PHE A 278 -0.43 -9.85 0.40
C PHE A 278 0.40 -10.30 1.60
N THR A 279 -0.24 -10.77 2.67
CA THR A 279 0.44 -11.27 3.87
C THR A 279 0.06 -12.70 4.14
N ILE A 280 1.06 -13.57 4.18
CA ILE A 280 0.93 -14.97 4.55
C ILE A 280 1.14 -15.07 6.06
N HIS A 281 0.13 -15.54 6.80
CA HIS A 281 0.23 -15.72 8.25
C HIS A 281 0.65 -17.14 8.58
N ASN A 282 0.33 -18.11 7.71
CA ASN A 282 0.73 -19.50 7.90
C ASN A 282 0.98 -20.24 6.57
N MET A 283 2.22 -20.66 6.34
CA MET A 283 2.63 -21.42 5.15
C MET A 283 2.08 -22.86 5.09
N ASN A 284 1.47 -23.35 6.17
CA ASN A 284 0.95 -24.72 6.24
C ASN A 284 -0.47 -24.85 5.67
N TYR A 285 -1.14 -23.73 5.31
CA TYR A 285 -2.50 -23.75 4.78
C TYR A 285 -2.57 -23.09 3.40
N GLY A 286 -3.40 -23.65 2.52
CA GLY A 286 -3.79 -23.01 1.25
C GLY A 286 -2.68 -22.84 0.20
N GLN A 287 -1.63 -23.67 0.23
CA GLN A 287 -0.45 -23.55 -0.65
C GLN A 287 -0.77 -23.34 -2.13
N ALA A 288 -1.77 -24.04 -2.68
CA ALA A 288 -2.21 -23.85 -4.07
C ALA A 288 -2.68 -22.41 -4.34
N LYS A 289 -3.52 -21.85 -3.46
CA LYS A 289 -4.01 -20.46 -3.58
C LYS A 289 -2.94 -19.42 -3.28
N LEU A 290 -2.00 -19.72 -2.37
CA LEU A 290 -0.88 -18.83 -2.10
C LEU A 290 -0.01 -18.62 -3.35
N GLY A 291 0.18 -19.68 -4.17
CA GLY A 291 0.93 -19.58 -5.42
C GLY A 291 0.24 -18.75 -6.51
N GLU A 292 -1.08 -18.64 -6.49
CA GLU A 292 -1.86 -17.83 -7.46
C GLU A 292 -1.89 -16.33 -7.12
N ALA A 293 -1.53 -15.95 -5.89
CA ALA A 293 -1.55 -14.58 -5.41
C ALA A 293 -0.22 -13.81 -5.60
N VAL A 294 0.83 -14.49 -6.09
CA VAL A 294 2.20 -13.94 -6.23
C VAL A 294 2.54 -13.74 -7.70
#